data_AF-A0A2D4YYV8-F1
#
_entry.id   AF-A0A2D4YYV8-F1
#
_cell.length_a   1.000
_cell.length_b   1.000
_cell.length_c   1.000
_cell.angle_alpha   90.00
_cell.angle_beta   90.00
_cell.angle_gamma   90.00
#
_symmetry.space_group_name_H-M   'P 1'
#
loop_
_entity.id
_entity.type
_entity.pdbx_description
1 polymer ?
#
loop_
_entity_poly.entity_id
_entity_poly.type
_entity_poly.pdbx_seq_one_letter_code
_entity_poly.pdbx_strand_id
1 'polypeptide(L)'
;MLNLIKSWVIYLLKCSNNKVIKPWSYSKMNIKNPSQLKYEIIRDEGVVYAIYKDHLGYPTFGIGHLVKESDQEFGQEVDTPVSEERVDEVWNHDFAEHVEECGKLYPDLESYPDEVQRVLVNMTFNMGMTRLSKFKNFKAAIESNDWKQAAKEGRDSRWYNQVTNRAERLMTMLEEV
;
A
#
# COMPACT_ATOMS: atom_id res chain seq x y z
N MET A 1 -24.15 0.46 -23.57
CA MET A 1 -23.13 -0.53 -23.16
C MET A 1 -22.39 0.01 -21.93
N LEU A 2 -23.14 0.22 -20.84
CA LEU A 2 -22.74 1.00 -19.65
C LEU A 2 -23.25 0.31 -18.36
N ASN A 3 -23.25 -1.03 -18.34
CA ASN A 3 -23.90 -1.80 -17.27
C ASN A 3 -23.06 -2.98 -16.74
N LEU A 4 -21.74 -2.88 -16.76
CA LEU A 4 -20.87 -3.90 -16.15
C LEU A 4 -19.95 -3.39 -15.03
N ILE A 5 -19.91 -2.08 -14.76
CA ILE A 5 -19.07 -1.51 -13.68
C ILE A 5 -19.81 -1.43 -12.33
N LYS A 6 -21.13 -1.63 -12.30
CA LYS A 6 -21.93 -1.57 -11.07
C LYS A 6 -22.03 -2.87 -10.27
N SER A 7 -21.38 -3.95 -10.71
CA SER A 7 -21.59 -5.29 -10.13
C SER A 7 -20.57 -5.73 -9.08
N TRP A 8 -19.43 -5.04 -8.91
CA TRP A 8 -18.39 -5.45 -7.95
C TRP A 8 -18.45 -4.74 -6.59
N VAL A 9 -19.14 -3.61 -6.49
CA VAL A 9 -19.29 -2.84 -5.23
C VAL A 9 -20.30 -3.48 -4.25
N ILE A 10 -21.11 -4.44 -4.71
CA ILE A 10 -22.23 -4.99 -3.92
C ILE A 10 -21.87 -6.32 -3.22
N TYR A 11 -20.77 -6.98 -3.56
CA TYR A 11 -20.49 -8.32 -3.03
C TYR A 11 -19.93 -8.35 -1.59
N LEU A 12 -19.56 -7.21 -1.01
CA LEU A 12 -18.97 -7.14 0.35
C LEU A 12 -19.99 -6.94 1.50
N LEU A 13 -21.30 -7.10 1.27
CA LEU A 13 -22.33 -6.77 2.28
C LEU A 13 -23.14 -7.95 2.84
N LYS A 14 -22.69 -9.20 2.71
CA LYS A 14 -23.40 -10.34 3.32
C LYS A 14 -22.48 -11.42 3.89
N CYS A 15 -21.86 -11.15 5.04
CA CYS A 15 -21.46 -12.18 6.00
C CYS A 15 -21.59 -11.65 7.45
N SER A 16 -22.60 -12.16 8.15
CA SER A 16 -22.78 -12.40 9.59
C SER A 16 -22.43 -11.34 10.68
N ASN A 17 -23.42 -11.09 11.54
CA ASN A 17 -23.35 -10.56 12.92
C ASN A 17 -23.07 -9.06 13.13
N ASN A 18 -24.11 -8.25 12.94
CA ASN A 18 -24.59 -7.09 13.72
C ASN A 18 -23.64 -6.36 14.71
N LYS A 19 -22.37 -6.18 14.37
CA LYS A 19 -21.53 -5.07 14.81
C LYS A 19 -21.39 -4.17 13.60
N VAL A 20 -21.91 -2.96 13.71
CA VAL A 20 -21.65 -1.91 12.73
C VAL A 20 -20.18 -1.55 12.84
N ILE A 21 -19.30 -2.29 12.14
CA ILE A 21 -17.99 -1.77 11.80
C ILE A 21 -18.29 -0.58 10.90
N LYS A 22 -18.06 0.64 11.40
CA LYS A 22 -18.23 1.83 10.57
C LYS A 22 -17.28 1.65 9.39
N PRO A 23 -17.76 1.62 8.14
CA PRO A 23 -16.88 1.48 6.99
C PRO A 23 -15.90 2.65 7.02
N TRP A 24 -14.61 2.34 7.14
CA TRP A 24 -13.58 3.34 7.05
C TRP A 24 -13.60 3.86 5.61
N SER A 25 -13.95 5.13 5.45
CA SER A 25 -14.12 5.72 4.13
C SER A 25 -12.76 6.16 3.61
N TYR A 26 -12.32 5.53 2.52
CA TYR A 26 -11.22 6.03 1.69
C TYR A 26 -11.37 7.51 1.30
N SER A 27 -12.59 8.07 1.38
CA SER A 27 -12.83 9.50 1.20
C SER A 27 -12.10 10.41 2.20
N LYS A 28 -11.46 9.86 3.24
CA LYS A 28 -10.62 10.61 4.19
C LYS A 28 -9.13 10.48 3.92
N MET A 29 -8.71 9.55 3.05
CA MET A 29 -7.34 9.46 2.59
C MET A 29 -7.17 10.34 1.36
N ASN A 30 -6.06 11.05 1.37
CA ASN A 30 -5.65 12.04 0.39
C ASN A 30 -5.05 11.37 -0.87
N ILE A 31 -5.73 10.32 -1.39
CA ILE A 31 -5.32 9.51 -2.55
C ILE A 31 -6.51 9.32 -3.50
N LYS A 32 -6.29 9.53 -4.80
CA LYS A 32 -7.35 9.49 -5.84
C LYS A 32 -7.91 8.08 -6.08
N ASN A 33 -7.06 7.05 -6.15
CA ASN A 33 -7.50 5.68 -6.46
C ASN A 33 -6.91 4.62 -5.50
N PRO A 34 -7.36 4.60 -4.24
CA PRO A 34 -6.79 3.72 -3.22
C PRO A 34 -7.12 2.23 -3.44
N SER A 35 -8.26 1.91 -4.06
CA SER A 35 -8.59 0.52 -4.40
C SER A 35 -7.61 -0.06 -5.43
N GLN A 36 -7.27 0.70 -6.46
CA GLN A 36 -6.26 0.29 -7.45
C GLN A 36 -4.90 0.08 -6.79
N LEU A 37 -4.50 1.00 -5.90
CA LEU A 37 -3.25 0.86 -5.15
C LEU A 37 -3.24 -0.38 -4.24
N LYS A 38 -4.36 -0.73 -3.59
CA LYS A 38 -4.49 -1.98 -2.84
C LYS A 38 -4.22 -3.19 -3.74
N TYR A 39 -4.78 -3.25 -4.94
CA TYR A 39 -4.51 -4.35 -5.88
C TYR A 39 -3.05 -4.40 -6.32
N GLU A 40 -2.43 -3.26 -6.57
CA GLU A 40 -1.00 -3.17 -6.91
C GLU A 40 -0.12 -3.70 -5.77
N ILE A 41 -0.43 -3.34 -4.53
CA ILE A 41 0.29 -3.82 -3.34
C ILE A 41 0.05 -5.31 -3.12
N ILE A 42 -1.18 -5.81 -3.22
CA ILE A 42 -1.47 -7.26 -3.12
C ILE A 42 -0.72 -8.06 -4.19
N ARG A 43 -0.62 -7.54 -5.43
CA ARG A 43 0.17 -8.19 -6.48
C ARG A 43 1.65 -8.29 -6.09
N ASP A 44 2.18 -7.32 -5.36
CA ASP A 44 3.59 -7.21 -5.02
C ASP A 44 3.94 -7.97 -3.72
N GLU A 45 3.03 -7.99 -2.73
CA GLU A 45 3.23 -8.58 -1.40
C GLU A 45 2.55 -9.95 -1.21
N GLY A 46 1.49 -10.21 -1.98
CA GLY A 46 0.55 -11.32 -1.74
C GLY A 46 -0.47 -11.00 -0.64
N VAL A 47 -1.26 -12.01 -0.29
CA VAL A 47 -2.19 -11.98 0.85
C VAL A 47 -2.23 -13.36 1.51
N VAL A 48 -2.13 -13.41 2.84
CA VAL A 48 -2.17 -14.66 3.62
C VAL A 48 -3.24 -14.57 4.71
N TYR A 49 -4.22 -15.47 4.67
CA TYR A 49 -5.34 -15.52 5.64
C TYR A 49 -5.03 -16.40 6.87
N ALA A 50 -3.77 -16.39 7.30
CA ALA A 50 -3.28 -17.06 8.48
C ALA A 50 -1.98 -16.39 8.95
N ILE A 51 -1.61 -16.61 10.22
CA ILE A 51 -0.33 -16.15 10.76
C ILE A 51 0.80 -16.95 10.10
N TYR A 52 1.79 -16.25 9.53
CA TYR A 52 3.02 -16.82 8.98
C TYR A 52 4.25 -16.11 9.56
N LYS A 53 5.45 -16.62 9.28
CA LYS A 53 6.70 -15.92 9.59
C LYS A 53 7.23 -15.22 8.36
N ASP A 54 7.52 -13.93 8.48
CA ASP A 54 8.20 -13.18 7.42
C ASP A 54 9.65 -13.65 7.23
N HIS A 55 10.36 -13.01 6.29
CA HIS A 55 11.76 -13.31 5.99
C HIS A 55 12.73 -13.03 7.17
N LEU A 56 12.30 -12.28 8.18
CA LEU A 56 13.04 -12.00 9.42
C LEU A 56 12.62 -12.91 10.57
N GLY A 57 11.61 -13.77 10.37
CA GLY A 57 11.10 -14.71 11.35
C GLY A 57 10.00 -14.15 12.26
N TYR A 58 9.48 -12.95 11.98
CA TYR A 58 8.44 -12.32 12.78
C TYR A 58 7.03 -12.77 12.38
N PRO A 59 6.09 -12.92 13.33
CA PRO A 59 4.70 -13.25 13.02
C PRO A 59 4.04 -12.15 12.19
N THR A 60 3.40 -12.52 11.09
CA THR A 60 2.79 -11.62 10.11
C THR A 60 1.52 -12.24 9.53
N PHE A 61 0.56 -11.46 9.07
CA PHE A 61 -0.60 -11.96 8.33
C PHE A 61 -1.11 -10.94 7.31
N GLY A 62 -2.13 -11.31 6.54
CA GLY A 62 -2.81 -10.42 5.60
C GLY A 62 -1.88 -9.98 4.48
N ILE A 63 -1.83 -8.68 4.21
CA ILE A 63 -1.02 -8.06 3.16
C ILE A 63 0.28 -7.53 3.80
N GLY A 64 1.01 -8.40 4.52
CA GLY A 64 2.28 -8.05 5.16
C GLY A 64 2.17 -7.30 6.50
N HIS A 65 1.06 -7.45 7.22
CA HIS A 65 0.87 -6.83 8.54
C HIS A 65 1.68 -7.58 9.61
N LEU A 66 2.68 -6.91 10.19
CA LEU A 66 3.44 -7.41 11.35
C LEU A 66 2.54 -7.44 12.58
N VAL A 67 2.42 -8.61 13.23
CA VAL A 67 1.61 -8.76 14.46
C VAL A 67 2.25 -7.97 15.60
N LYS A 68 1.51 -6.99 16.14
CA LYS A 68 1.93 -6.13 17.26
C LYS A 68 1.32 -6.65 18.57
N GLU A 69 1.85 -6.23 19.71
CA GLU A 69 1.33 -6.58 21.05
C GLU A 69 -0.14 -6.19 21.26
N SER A 70 -0.62 -5.18 20.53
CA SER A 70 -2.00 -4.70 20.56
C SER A 70 -2.98 -5.52 19.72
N ASP A 71 -2.48 -6.40 18.84
CA ASP A 71 -3.32 -7.19 17.96
C ASP A 71 -3.90 -8.40 18.69
N GLN A 72 -5.12 -8.80 18.32
CA GLN A 72 -5.73 -10.01 18.87
C GLN A 72 -4.93 -11.27 18.52
N GLU A 73 -4.19 -11.24 17.41
CA GLU A 73 -3.30 -12.29 16.92
C GLU A 73 -2.00 -12.41 17.73
N PHE A 74 -1.71 -11.48 18.65
CA PHE A 74 -0.48 -11.50 19.42
C PHE A 74 -0.35 -12.77 20.28
N GLY A 75 0.79 -13.43 20.16
CA GLY A 75 1.10 -14.67 20.89
C GLY A 75 0.38 -15.92 20.36
N GLN A 76 -0.39 -15.81 19.29
CA GLN A 76 -1.00 -16.98 18.63
C GLN A 76 0.04 -17.73 17.78
N GLU A 77 -0.21 -19.02 17.57
CA GLU A 77 0.69 -19.89 16.82
C GLU A 77 0.65 -19.59 15.32
N VAL A 78 1.74 -19.93 14.62
CA VAL A 78 1.78 -19.97 13.14
C VAL A 78 0.65 -20.88 12.62
N ASP A 79 0.14 -20.58 11.45
CA ASP A 79 -1.02 -21.22 10.80
C ASP A 79 -2.38 -20.94 11.46
N THR A 80 -2.44 -20.11 12.52
CA THR A 80 -3.73 -19.67 13.08
C THR A 80 -4.51 -18.88 12.01
N PRO A 81 -5.73 -19.30 11.64
CA PRO A 81 -6.50 -18.64 10.59
C PRO A 81 -6.91 -17.22 10.95
N VAL A 82 -6.87 -16.32 9.98
CA VAL A 82 -7.34 -14.94 10.11
C VAL A 82 -8.43 -14.69 9.07
N SER A 83 -9.57 -14.14 9.51
CA SER A 83 -10.68 -13.88 8.60
C SER A 83 -10.35 -12.79 7.59
N GLU A 84 -10.98 -12.85 6.42
CA GLU A 84 -10.85 -11.80 5.40
C GLU A 84 -11.26 -10.41 5.94
N GLU A 85 -12.31 -10.35 6.74
CA GLU A 85 -12.76 -9.12 7.41
C GLU A 85 -11.66 -8.52 8.31
N ARG A 86 -10.94 -9.37 9.05
CA ARG A 86 -9.82 -8.93 9.90
C ARG A 86 -8.62 -8.49 9.09
N VAL A 87 -8.30 -9.19 8.00
CA VAL A 87 -7.24 -8.75 7.05
C VAL A 87 -7.57 -7.37 6.48
N ASP A 88 -8.83 -7.14 6.10
CA ASP A 88 -9.27 -5.85 5.57
C ASP A 88 -9.28 -4.75 6.65
N GLU A 89 -9.61 -5.08 7.89
CA GLU A 89 -9.53 -4.16 9.02
C GLU A 89 -8.10 -3.65 9.23
N VAL A 90 -7.11 -4.55 9.38
CA VAL A 90 -5.72 -4.16 9.60
C VAL A 90 -5.11 -3.48 8.38
N TRP A 91 -5.48 -3.90 7.18
CA TRP A 91 -5.07 -3.25 5.94
C TRP A 91 -5.45 -1.76 5.95
N ASN A 92 -6.69 -1.45 6.31
CA ASN A 92 -7.16 -0.06 6.31
C ASN A 92 -6.37 0.81 7.29
N HIS A 93 -5.99 0.26 8.45
CA HIS A 93 -5.16 0.95 9.42
C HIS A 93 -3.75 1.19 8.89
N ASP A 94 -3.05 0.13 8.48
CA ASP A 94 -1.67 0.22 8.02
C ASP A 94 -1.56 1.07 6.77
N PHE A 95 -2.49 0.92 5.83
CA PHE A 95 -2.50 1.73 4.63
C PHE A 95 -2.68 3.23 4.95
N ALA A 96 -3.45 3.58 5.99
CA ALA A 96 -3.63 4.97 6.40
C ALA A 96 -2.32 5.56 6.93
N GLU A 97 -1.62 4.78 7.75
CA GLU A 97 -0.31 5.14 8.30
C GLU A 97 0.69 5.43 7.16
N HIS A 98 0.77 4.55 6.15
CA HIS A 98 1.67 4.75 5.01
C HIS A 98 1.30 5.93 4.12
N VAL A 99 0.01 6.23 3.95
CA VAL A 99 -0.43 7.44 3.22
C VAL A 99 -0.03 8.70 3.98
N GLU A 100 -0.22 8.72 5.31
CA GLU A 100 0.18 9.86 6.14
C GLU A 100 1.70 10.07 6.14
N GLU A 101 2.46 8.99 6.30
CA GLU A 101 3.92 8.98 6.18
C GLU A 101 4.41 9.50 4.83
N CYS A 102 3.77 9.07 3.74
CA CYS A 102 4.07 9.58 2.41
C CYS A 102 3.78 11.08 2.30
N GLY A 103 2.65 11.55 2.84
CA GLY A 103 2.28 12.97 2.89
C GLY A 103 3.26 13.82 3.70
N LYS A 104 3.88 13.27 4.76
CA LYS A 104 4.96 13.96 5.49
C LYS A 104 6.21 14.19 4.63
N LEU A 105 6.51 13.28 3.69
CA LEU A 105 7.62 13.46 2.74
C LEU A 105 7.25 14.37 1.57
N TYR A 106 6.00 14.30 1.12
CA TYR A 106 5.48 15.00 -0.05
C TYR A 106 4.20 15.76 0.34
N PRO A 107 4.32 16.98 0.89
CA PRO A 107 3.15 17.75 1.35
C PRO A 107 2.11 18.01 0.26
N ASP A 108 2.55 18.07 -1.01
CA ASP A 108 1.70 18.30 -2.18
C ASP A 108 1.11 17.01 -2.78
N LEU A 109 1.21 15.86 -2.09
CA LEU A 109 0.79 14.54 -2.59
C LEU A 109 -0.60 14.55 -3.24
N GLU A 110 -1.57 15.22 -2.63
CA GLU A 110 -2.95 15.34 -3.14
C GLU A 110 -3.07 15.99 -4.51
N SER A 111 -2.15 16.90 -4.81
CA SER A 111 -2.14 17.66 -6.06
C SER A 111 -1.55 16.86 -7.22
N TYR A 112 -0.72 15.86 -6.94
CA TYR A 112 -0.07 15.06 -7.96
C TYR A 112 -1.06 14.17 -8.75
N PRO A 113 -0.71 13.76 -9.97
CA PRO A 113 -1.46 12.77 -10.73
C PRO A 113 -1.66 11.47 -9.94
N ASP A 114 -2.71 10.73 -10.27
CA ASP A 114 -3.10 9.50 -9.56
C ASP A 114 -1.95 8.47 -9.59
N GLU A 115 -1.30 8.30 -10.74
CA GLU A 115 -0.15 7.43 -10.94
C GLU A 115 1.02 7.78 -10.00
N VAL A 116 1.33 9.07 -9.87
CA VAL A 116 2.41 9.55 -8.99
C VAL A 116 2.07 9.28 -7.54
N GLN A 117 0.83 9.56 -7.10
CA GLN A 117 0.35 9.23 -5.75
C GLN A 117 0.51 7.75 -5.44
N ARG A 118 0.07 6.88 -6.37
CA ARG A 118 0.17 5.43 -6.20
C ARG A 118 1.61 4.97 -6.10
N VAL A 119 2.51 5.48 -6.95
CA VAL A 119 3.94 5.13 -6.90
C VAL A 119 4.57 5.53 -5.57
N LEU A 120 4.34 6.77 -5.11
CA LEU A 120 4.94 7.27 -3.88
C LEU A 120 4.45 6.50 -2.64
N VAL A 121 3.15 6.21 -2.55
CA VAL A 121 2.60 5.44 -1.44
C VAL A 121 3.03 3.97 -1.53
N ASN A 122 3.07 3.36 -2.72
CA ASN A 122 3.57 1.99 -2.89
C ASN A 122 5.04 1.86 -2.45
N MET A 123 5.88 2.83 -2.82
CA MET A 123 7.26 2.90 -2.35
C MET A 123 7.33 3.09 -0.83
N THR A 124 6.49 3.96 -0.25
CA THR A 124 6.41 4.16 1.19
C THR A 124 6.01 2.88 1.91
N PHE A 125 5.03 2.13 1.40
CA PHE A 125 4.64 0.81 1.93
C PHE A 125 5.80 -0.19 1.89
N ASN A 126 6.55 -0.24 0.80
CA ASN A 126 7.61 -1.23 0.64
C ASN A 126 8.81 -1.02 1.59
N MET A 127 9.23 0.22 1.78
CA MET A 127 10.51 0.50 2.45
C MET A 127 10.42 1.47 3.64
N GLY A 128 9.25 2.04 3.88
CA GLY A 128 8.97 3.03 4.92
C GLY A 128 9.48 4.43 4.58
N MET A 129 8.87 5.43 5.22
CA MET A 129 9.24 6.84 5.08
C MET A 129 10.73 7.10 5.26
N THR A 130 11.34 6.52 6.30
CA THR A 130 12.75 6.81 6.63
C THR A 130 13.70 6.43 5.50
N ARG A 131 13.46 5.31 4.79
CA ARG A 131 14.29 4.91 3.66
C ARG A 131 14.00 5.75 2.43
N LEU A 132 12.73 5.98 2.11
CA LEU A 132 12.34 6.81 0.97
C LEU A 132 12.85 8.25 1.08
N SER A 133 12.92 8.81 2.30
CA SER A 133 13.46 10.15 2.56
C SER A 133 14.91 10.35 2.10
N LYS A 134 15.66 9.27 1.86
CA LYS A 134 17.05 9.30 1.42
C LYS A 134 17.20 9.42 -0.10
N PHE A 135 16.14 9.28 -0.87
CA PHE A 135 16.16 9.39 -2.33
C PHE A 135 16.12 10.87 -2.74
N LYS A 136 17.22 11.59 -2.49
CA LYS A 136 17.24 13.06 -2.61
C LYS A 136 16.97 13.55 -4.03
N ASN A 137 17.59 12.95 -5.04
CA ASN A 137 17.39 13.33 -6.43
C ASN A 137 15.99 12.96 -6.94
N PHE A 138 15.52 11.75 -6.61
CA PHE A 138 14.14 11.32 -6.89
C PHE A 138 13.14 12.31 -6.31
N LYS A 139 13.30 12.67 -5.03
CA LYS A 139 12.44 13.64 -4.36
C LYS A 139 12.48 15.01 -5.05
N ALA A 140 13.65 15.52 -5.39
CA ALA A 140 13.78 16.78 -6.10
C ALA A 140 13.05 16.75 -7.47
N ALA A 141 13.16 15.64 -8.20
CA ALA A 141 12.47 15.45 -9.47
C ALA A 141 10.93 15.36 -9.30
N ILE A 142 10.45 14.68 -8.26
CA ILE A 142 9.03 14.65 -7.90
C ILE A 142 8.51 16.06 -7.57
N GLU A 143 9.23 16.81 -6.74
CA GLU A 143 8.86 18.18 -6.35
C GLU A 143 8.86 19.15 -7.53
N SER A 144 9.69 18.91 -8.55
CA SER A 144 9.70 19.69 -9.79
C SER A 144 8.73 19.19 -10.86
N ASN A 145 7.92 18.18 -10.57
CA ASN A 145 7.05 17.48 -11.53
C ASN A 145 7.79 16.89 -12.74
N ASP A 146 9.08 16.54 -12.60
CA ASP A 146 9.86 15.86 -13.63
C ASP A 146 9.80 14.35 -13.43
N TRP A 147 8.69 13.76 -13.87
CA TRP A 147 8.37 12.34 -13.65
C TRP A 147 9.35 11.39 -14.34
N LYS A 148 9.83 11.78 -15.53
CA LYS A 148 10.84 11.01 -16.27
C LYS A 148 12.18 11.02 -15.55
N GLN A 149 12.59 12.15 -14.99
CA GLN A 149 13.79 12.18 -14.17
C GLN A 149 13.59 11.40 -12.87
N ALA A 150 12.43 11.52 -12.22
CA ALA A 150 12.12 10.73 -11.03
C ALA A 150 12.23 9.22 -11.32
N ALA A 151 11.67 8.74 -12.43
CA ALA A 151 11.79 7.34 -12.82
C ALA A 151 13.25 6.89 -13.01
N LYS A 152 14.10 7.72 -13.64
CA LYS A 152 15.53 7.44 -13.77
C LYS A 152 16.23 7.34 -12.41
N GLU A 153 15.98 8.30 -11.52
CA GLU A 153 16.56 8.31 -10.18
C GLU A 153 16.06 7.15 -9.31
N GLY A 154 14.82 6.71 -9.49
CA GLY A 154 14.28 5.55 -8.79
C GLY A 154 14.90 4.24 -9.28
N ARG A 155 15.20 4.12 -10.59
CA ARG A 155 16.00 3.02 -11.15
C ARG A 155 17.45 3.04 -10.71
N ASP A 156 18.05 4.22 -10.57
CA ASP A 156 19.40 4.40 -10.04
C ASP A 156 19.42 4.33 -8.50
N SER A 157 18.92 3.21 -7.96
CA SER A 157 18.86 3.01 -6.51
C SER A 157 19.18 1.57 -6.10
N ARG A 158 19.67 1.40 -4.87
CA ARG A 158 19.81 0.07 -4.27
C ARG A 158 18.48 -0.65 -4.12
N TRP A 159 17.41 0.10 -3.84
CA TRP A 159 16.06 -0.43 -3.72
C TRP A 159 15.60 -1.08 -5.01
N TYR A 160 15.87 -0.47 -6.17
CA TYR A 160 15.58 -1.07 -7.47
C TYR A 160 16.21 -2.46 -7.61
N ASN A 161 17.46 -2.62 -7.20
CA ASN A 161 18.14 -3.92 -7.27
C ASN A 161 17.59 -4.96 -6.27
N GLN A 162 16.89 -4.53 -5.22
CA GLN A 162 16.32 -5.42 -4.22
C GLN A 162 14.95 -5.97 -4.62
N VAL A 163 14.11 -5.14 -5.25
CA VAL A 163 12.71 -5.52 -5.60
C VAL A 163 12.44 -5.52 -7.11
N THR A 164 13.46 -5.29 -7.93
CA THR A 164 13.56 -5.25 -9.41
C THR A 164 12.23 -5.17 -10.16
N ASN A 165 11.48 -6.25 -10.27
CA ASN A 165 10.21 -6.28 -11.02
C ASN A 165 9.17 -5.29 -10.48
N ARG A 166 9.10 -5.11 -9.15
CA ARG A 166 8.22 -4.10 -8.52
C ARG A 166 8.69 -2.70 -8.87
N ALA A 167 9.98 -2.44 -8.64
CA ALA A 167 10.56 -1.13 -8.89
C ALA A 167 10.38 -0.71 -10.36
N GLU A 168 10.65 -1.62 -11.30
CA GLU A 168 10.48 -1.34 -12.73
C GLU A 168 9.05 -0.96 -13.07
N ARG A 169 8.03 -1.70 -12.59
CA ARG A 169 6.62 -1.33 -12.83
C ARG A 169 6.31 0.08 -12.33
N LEU A 170 6.76 0.44 -11.13
CA LEU A 170 6.50 1.74 -10.54
C LEU A 170 7.22 2.87 -11.30
N MET A 171 8.44 2.63 -11.77
CA MET A 171 9.20 3.64 -12.52
C MET A 171 8.65 3.83 -13.93
N THR A 172 8.20 2.75 -14.60
CA THR A 172 7.47 2.84 -15.87
C THR A 172 6.18 3.63 -15.71
N MET A 173 5.43 3.41 -14.62
CA MET A 173 4.23 4.21 -14.33
C MET A 173 4.54 5.70 -14.19
N LEU A 174 5.68 6.08 -13.61
CA LEU A 174 6.11 7.49 -13.54
C LEU A 174 6.50 8.06 -14.91
N GLU A 175 7.11 7.28 -15.80
CA GLU A 175 7.52 7.76 -17.13
C GLU A 175 6.35 8.07 -18.06
N GLU A 176 5.21 7.43 -17.81
CA GLU A 176 3.99 7.52 -18.62
C GLU A 176 3.02 8.61 -18.16
N VAL A 177 3.34 9.34 -17.09
CA VAL A 177 2.60 10.51 -16.59
C VAL A 177 2.79 11.72 -17.50
#